data_AF-A0A5C7M7T8-F1
#
_entry.id   AF-A0A5C7M7T8-F1
#
_cell.length_a   1.000
_cell.length_b   1.000
_cell.length_c   1.000
_cell.angle_alpha   90.00
_cell.angle_beta   90.00
_cell.angle_gamma   90.00
#
_symmetry.space_group_name_H-M   'P 1'
#
loop_
_entity.id
_entity.type
_entity.pdbx_description
1 polymer ?
#
loop_
_entity_poly.entity_id
_entity_poly.type
_entity_poly.pdbx_seq_one_letter_code
_entity_poly.pdbx_strand_id
1 'polypeptide(L)' 'EFLKKARTRLQALVERSGILVFASHSNEFLARLCQTAMWVDHGTIRMTGGIEDVVRAYEGEDAARHVREVLEENERERQA' A
#
# COMPACT_ATOMS: atom_id res chain seq x y z
N GLU A 1 -19.06 4.97 -4.22
CA GLU A 1 -18.86 6.26 -4.93
C GLU A 1 -17.72 7.15 -4.44
N PHE A 2 -17.72 7.69 -3.21
CA PHE A 2 -16.68 8.65 -2.78
C PHE A 2 -15.26 8.09 -2.76
N LEU A 3 -15.05 6.95 -2.08
CA LEU A 3 -13.72 6.31 -1.97
C LEU A 3 -13.17 5.89 -3.34
N LYS A 4 -14.03 5.40 -4.24
CA LYS A 4 -13.66 5.06 -5.62
C LYS A 4 -13.14 6.28 -6.38
N LYS A 5 -13.84 7.42 -6.29
CA LYS A 5 -13.40 8.70 -6.90
C LYS A 5 -12.10 9.22 -6.28
N ALA A 6 -11.94 9.12 -4.96
CA ALA A 6 -10.72 9.51 -4.27
C ALA A 6 -9.52 8.66 -4.72
N ARG A 7 -9.70 7.33 -4.83
CA ARG A 7 -8.69 6.39 -5.35
C ARG A 7 -8.23 6.79 -6.75
N THR A 8 -9.16 6.99 -7.68
CA THR A 8 -8.82 7.38 -9.07
C THR A 8 -8.03 8.68 -9.12
N ARG A 9 -8.39 9.67 -8.28
CA ARG A 9 -7.65 10.94 -8.21
C ARG A 9 -6.23 10.77 -7.66
N LEU A 10 -6.03 9.89 -6.67
CA LEU A 10 -4.72 9.58 -6.12
C LEU A 10 -3.85 8.84 -7.14
N GLN A 11 -4.41 7.88 -7.88
CA GLN A 11 -3.69 7.18 -8.95
C GLN A 11 -3.24 8.16 -10.06
N ALA A 12 -4.13 9.03 -10.53
CA ALA A 12 -3.79 10.07 -11.49
C ALA A 12 -2.79 11.12 -10.93
N LEU A 13 -2.66 11.23 -9.61
CA LEU A 13 -1.60 12.03 -8.98
C LEU A 13 -0.26 11.30 -9.02
N VAL A 14 -0.21 10.01 -8.71
CA VAL A 14 1.00 9.20 -8.79
C VAL A 14 1.58 9.23 -10.21
N GLU A 15 0.74 8.98 -11.21
CA GLU A 15 1.13 8.91 -12.63
C GLU A 15 1.82 10.18 -13.12
N ARG A 16 1.44 11.36 -12.60
CA ARG A 16 2.05 12.65 -13.00
C ARG A 16 3.25 13.10 -12.17
N SER A 17 3.40 12.59 -10.94
CA SER A 17 4.33 13.15 -9.94
C SER A 17 5.58 12.32 -9.69
N GLY A 18 5.64 11.10 -10.24
CA GLY A 18 6.81 10.21 -10.16
C GLY A 18 6.96 9.50 -8.81
N ILE A 19 6.63 10.15 -7.69
CA ILE A 19 6.68 9.55 -6.33
C ILE A 19 5.49 10.03 -5.50
N LEU A 20 4.77 9.09 -4.87
CA LEU A 20 3.76 9.35 -3.85
C LEU A 20 4.26 8.81 -2.50
N VAL A 21 4.28 9.67 -1.48
CA VAL A 21 4.45 9.25 -0.09
C VAL A 21 3.07 9.21 0.56
N PHE A 22 2.67 8.04 1.05
CA PHE A 22 1.35 7.81 1.61
C PHE A 22 1.46 7.09 2.96
N ALA A 23 0.76 7.60 3.97
CA ALA A 23 0.72 7.03 5.32
C ALA A 23 -0.74 6.78 5.71
N SER A 24 -1.04 5.57 6.17
CA SER A 24 -2.38 5.12 6.53
C SER A 24 -2.31 3.95 7.51
N HIS A 25 -3.36 3.77 8.32
CA HIS A 25 -3.56 2.58 9.17
C HIS A 25 -4.40 1.50 8.48
N SER A 26 -4.84 1.75 7.25
CA SER A 26 -5.57 0.76 6.46
C SER A 26 -4.62 0.04 5.53
N ASN A 27 -4.38 -1.24 5.85
CA ASN A 27 -3.58 -2.14 5.02
C ASN A 27 -4.15 -2.28 3.61
N GLU A 28 -5.47 -2.26 3.44
CA GLU A 28 -6.10 -2.23 2.13
C GLU A 28 -5.66 -1.01 1.31
N PHE A 29 -5.73 0.20 1.88
CA PHE A 29 -5.32 1.41 1.15
C PHE A 29 -3.83 1.43 0.86
N LEU A 30 -3.00 0.96 1.81
CA LEU A 30 -1.57 0.82 1.59
C LEU A 30 -1.32 -0.12 0.40
N ALA A 31 -1.92 -1.31 0.40
CA ALA A 31 -1.77 -2.33 -0.65
C ALA A 31 -2.28 -1.87 -2.02
N ARG A 32 -3.37 -1.08 -2.06
CA ARG A 32 -3.92 -0.52 -3.30
C ARG A 32 -3.08 0.59 -3.92
N LEU A 33 -2.31 1.33 -3.13
CA LEU A 33 -1.67 2.57 -3.58
C LEU A 33 -0.14 2.52 -3.60
N CYS A 34 0.50 1.63 -2.84
CA CYS A 34 1.95 1.61 -2.67
C CYS A 34 2.55 0.28 -3.17
N GLN A 35 3.67 0.33 -3.89
CA GLN A 35 4.45 -0.88 -4.20
C GLN A 35 5.45 -1.24 -3.10
N THR A 36 5.98 -0.22 -2.42
CA THR A 36 6.97 -0.36 -1.36
C THR A 36 6.50 0.34 -0.10
N ALA A 37 7.05 -0.07 1.03
CA ALA A 37 6.75 0.53 2.33
C ALA A 37 8.02 0.68 3.18
N MET A 38 7.90 1.51 4.21
CA MET A 38 8.94 1.76 5.18
C MET A 38 8.32 1.79 6.58
N TRP A 39 8.81 0.94 7.47
CA TRP A 39 8.44 0.96 8.87
C TRP A 39 9.36 1.90 9.64
N VAL A 40 8.76 2.91 10.25
CA VAL A 40 9.44 3.88 11.12
C VAL A 40 8.97 3.67 12.55
N ASP A 41 9.92 3.50 13.47
CA ASP A 41 9.69 3.31 14.89
C ASP A 41 10.59 4.26 15.68
N HIS A 42 10.00 5.08 16.54
CA HIS A 42 10.70 6.11 17.32
C HIS A 42 11.69 6.97 16.50
N GLY A 43 11.28 7.39 15.30
CA GLY A 43 12.10 8.22 14.40
C GLY A 43 13.21 7.46 13.66
N THR A 44 13.29 6.13 13.80
CA THR A 44 14.28 5.28 13.13
C THR A 44 13.60 4.38 12.09
N ILE A 45 14.21 4.28 10.91
CA ILE A 45 13.77 3.32 9.89
C ILE A 45 14.19 1.92 10.34
N ARG A 46 13.21 1.06 10.62
CA ARG A 46 13.43 -0.33 11.03
C ARG A 46 13.55 -1.26 9.83
N MET A 47 12.73 -1.01 8.81
CA MET A 47 12.66 -1.86 7.62
C MET A 47 12.15 -1.05 6.42
N THR A 48 12.67 -1.38 5.24
CA THR A 48 12.17 -0.92 3.94
C THR A 48 12.05 -2.13 3.02
N GLY A 49 11.04 -2.18 2.17
CA GLY A 49 10.89 -3.29 1.23
C GLY A 49 9.55 -3.28 0.52
N GLY A 50 9.16 -4.45 0.01
CA GLY A 50 7.81 -4.68 -0.49
C GLY A 50 6.79 -4.46 0.62
N ILE A 51 5.63 -3.91 0.26
CA ILE A 51 4.59 -3.57 1.22
C ILE A 51 4.16 -4.76 2.09
N GLU A 52 4.03 -5.94 1.48
CA GLU A 52 3.66 -7.16 2.17
C GLU A 52 4.68 -7.57 3.23
N ASP A 53 5.97 -7.49 2.91
CA ASP A 53 7.05 -7.89 3.83
C ASP A 53 7.17 -6.95 5.02
N VAL A 54 7.02 -5.65 4.76
CA VAL A 54 7.07 -4.62 5.81
C VAL A 54 5.86 -4.71 6.72
N VAL A 55 4.65 -4.90 6.16
CA VAL A 55 3.43 -5.10 6.96
C VAL A 55 3.52 -6.40 7.75
N ARG A 56 4.07 -7.48 7.18
CA ARG A 56 4.35 -8.72 7.92
C ARG A 56 5.24 -8.46 9.13
N ALA A 57 6.34 -7.74 8.94
CA ALA A 57 7.28 -7.46 10.01
C ALA A 57 6.69 -6.54 11.10
N TYR A 58 5.78 -5.63 10.72
CA TYR A 58 5.18 -4.64 11.63
C TYR A 58 3.93 -5.15 12.36
N GLU A 59 3.00 -5.79 11.65
CA GLU A 59 1.67 -6.20 12.18
C GLU A 59 1.47 -7.72 12.24
N GLY A 60 2.35 -8.52 11.62
CA GLY A 60 2.29 -9.98 11.62
C GLY A 60 1.64 -10.60 10.39
N GLU A 61 1.51 -11.93 10.41
CA GLU A 61 1.13 -12.73 9.23
C GLU A 61 -0.32 -12.50 8.76
N ASP A 62 -1.26 -12.25 9.67
CA ASP A 62 -2.67 -12.04 9.29
C ASP A 62 -2.84 -10.74 8.49
N ALA A 63 -2.14 -9.67 8.89
CA ALA A 63 -2.10 -8.41 8.15
C ALA A 63 -1.44 -8.60 6.78
N ALA A 64 -0.33 -9.33 6.73
CA ALA A 64 0.37 -9.63 5.47
C ALA A 64 -0.48 -10.45 4.49
N ARG A 65 -1.27 -11.41 5.00
CA ARG A 65 -2.22 -12.18 4.20
C ARG A 65 -3.26 -11.27 3.55
N HIS A 66 -3.86 -10.38 4.33
CA HIS A 66 -4.82 -9.41 3.79
C HIS A 66 -4.20 -8.51 2.72
N VAL A 67 -2.98 -8.02 2.95
CA VAL A 67 -2.24 -7.25 1.94
C VAL A 67 -2.04 -8.04 0.65
N ARG A 68 -1.63 -9.31 0.75
CA ARG A 68 -1.43 -10.19 -0.42
C ARG A 68 -2.71 -10.38 -1.21
N GLU A 69 -3.83 -10.67 -0.54
CA GLU A 69 -5.14 -10.81 -1.17
C GLU A 69 -5.53 -9.54 -1.95
N VAL A 70 -5.36 -8.37 -1.33
CA VAL A 70 -5.66 -7.08 -1.97
C VAL A 70 -4.72 -6.81 -3.16
N LEU A 71 -3.44 -7.18 -3.07
CA LEU A 71 -2.50 -7.04 -4.19
C LEU A 71 -2.94 -7.90 -5.39
N GLU A 72 -3.29 -9.18 -5.15
CA GLU A 72 -3.78 -10.08 -6.19
C GLU A 72 -5.07 -9.55 -6.84
N GLU A 73 -6.00 -9.00 -6.06
CA GLU A 73 -7.20 -8.36 -6.59
C GLU A 73 -6.87 -7.15 -7.47
N ASN A 74 -5.97 -6.28 -7.02
CA ASN A 74 -5.57 -5.10 -7.80
C ASN A 74 -4.86 -5.47 -9.10
N GLU A 75 -4.05 -6.53 -9.10
CA GLU A 75 -3.40 -7.02 -10.33
C GLU A 75 -4.44 -7.53 -11.33
N ARG A 76 -5.43 -8.29 -10.87
CA ARG A 76 -6.56 -8.73 -11.71
C ARG A 76 -7.36 -7.55 -12.26
N GLU A 77 -7.64 -6.53 -11.44
CA GLU A 77 -8.32 -5.30 -11.86
C GLU A 77 -7.53 -4.52 -12.93
N ARG A 78 -6.19 -4.55 -12.88
CA ARG A 78 -5.34 -3.86 -13.87
C ARG A 78 -5.19 -4.61 -15.19
N GLN A 79 -5.43 -5.92 -15.21
CA GLN A 79 -5.30 -6.78 -16.39
C GLN A 79 -6.61 -6.95 -17.17
N ALA A 80 -7.75 -6.57 -16.58
CA ALA A 80 -9.07 -6.56 -17.20
C ALA A 80 -9.36 -5.21 -17.89
#